data_AF-A0A3N8D9Z5-F1
#
_entry.id   AF-A0A3N8D9Z5-F1
#
_cell.length_a   1.000
_cell.length_b   1.000
_cell.length_c   1.000
_cell.angle_alpha   90.00
_cell.angle_beta   90.00
_cell.angle_gamma   90.00
#
_symmetry.space_group_name_H-M   'P 1'
#
loop_
_entity.id
_entity.type
_entity.pdbx_description
1 polymer ?
#
loop_
_entity_poly.entity_id
_entity_poly.type
_entity_poly.pdbx_seq_one_letter_code
_entity_poly.pdbx_strand_id
1 'polypeptide(L)'
;MHLMEEVQTTRPASGRLRVAALPSGTQLAMQLRVTVRAAEVLLRQAIRLPDRHQWSVDLERVDAAGGPLAAWDSHVTLRIAKTFAPSADANARAGDPDQVAVDIRLFLPEQAYLGEQRVGIFGRRHGNRFGATLSVTAGSQWGGRRIECIPPAGRHVHGDTLEALVDTVAGIVNAALLAAGHPRPGGS
;
A
#
# COMPACT_ATOMS: atom_id res chain seq x y z
N MET A 1 9.99 -41.43 -18.51
CA MET A 1 9.08 -41.87 -17.44
C MET A 1 9.85 -41.76 -16.13
N HIS A 2 9.67 -40.66 -15.39
CA HIS A 2 10.36 -40.42 -14.12
C HIS A 2 9.33 -40.36 -13.00
N LEU A 3 9.64 -41.11 -11.94
CA LEU A 3 8.81 -41.41 -10.77
C LEU A 3 8.30 -40.13 -10.09
N MET A 4 7.01 -40.11 -9.78
CA MET A 4 6.45 -39.15 -8.82
C MET A 4 6.83 -39.60 -7.42
N GLU A 5 7.56 -38.75 -6.71
CA GLU A 5 7.83 -38.92 -5.28
C GLU A 5 6.58 -38.44 -4.52
N GLU A 6 5.79 -39.39 -4.03
CA GLU A 6 4.61 -39.18 -3.22
C GLU A 6 5.05 -38.79 -1.80
N VAL A 7 5.08 -37.48 -1.52
CA VAL A 7 5.37 -36.98 -0.17
C VAL A 7 4.19 -37.29 0.74
N GLN A 8 4.32 -38.36 1.53
CA GLN A 8 3.40 -38.69 2.61
C GLN A 8 3.40 -37.56 3.65
N THR A 9 2.29 -36.84 3.74
CA THR A 9 2.07 -35.84 4.79
C THR A 9 1.47 -36.54 6.02
N THR A 10 2.32 -36.73 7.04
CA THR A 10 1.92 -37.16 8.38
C THR A 10 0.89 -36.18 8.96
N ARG A 11 -0.33 -36.68 9.14
CA ARG A 11 -1.49 -35.97 9.70
C ARG A 11 -1.25 -35.67 11.19
N PRO A 12 -1.28 -34.40 11.66
CA PRO A 12 -1.19 -34.13 13.09
C PRO A 12 -2.52 -34.44 13.77
N ALA A 13 -2.40 -34.90 15.02
CA ALA A 13 -3.46 -35.37 15.88
C ALA A 13 -4.52 -34.30 16.17
N SER A 14 -5.74 -34.81 16.35
CA SER A 14 -6.99 -34.13 16.68
C SER A 14 -6.89 -33.16 17.86
N GLY A 15 -6.64 -31.88 17.56
CA GLY A 15 -7.07 -30.75 18.39
C GLY A 15 -8.38 -30.20 17.81
N ARG A 16 -9.41 -30.00 18.64
CA ARG A 16 -10.63 -29.29 18.25
C ARG A 16 -10.28 -27.84 17.88
N LEU A 17 -9.89 -27.62 16.62
CA LEU A 17 -9.85 -26.30 16.01
C LEU A 17 -11.26 -25.75 16.10
N ARG A 18 -11.47 -24.71 16.92
CA ARG A 18 -12.68 -23.89 16.85
C ARG A 18 -12.83 -23.48 15.39
N VAL A 19 -13.83 -24.03 14.72
CA VAL A 19 -14.26 -23.56 13.41
C VAL A 19 -14.87 -22.19 13.66
N ALA A 20 -14.03 -21.16 13.65
CA ALA A 20 -14.50 -19.78 13.66
C ALA A 20 -15.33 -19.58 12.38
N ALA A 21 -16.59 -19.15 12.53
CA ALA A 21 -17.42 -18.83 11.39
C ALA A 21 -16.71 -17.77 10.53
N LEU A 22 -16.65 -18.00 9.22
CA LEU A 22 -15.96 -17.13 8.29
C LEU A 22 -16.73 -15.81 8.13
N PRO A 23 -16.02 -14.67 7.91
CA PRO A 23 -16.68 -13.42 7.59
C PRO A 23 -17.39 -13.53 6.23
N SER A 24 -18.62 -13.05 6.14
CA SER A 24 -19.32 -12.85 4.87
C SER A 24 -18.55 -11.88 3.96
N GLY A 25 -18.87 -11.85 2.66
CA GLY A 25 -18.27 -10.90 1.72
C GLY A 25 -18.39 -9.44 2.19
N THR A 26 -19.52 -9.08 2.80
CA THR A 26 -19.74 -7.76 3.41
C THR A 26 -18.84 -7.50 4.60
N GLN A 27 -18.64 -8.51 5.47
CA GLN A 27 -17.74 -8.39 6.63
C GLN A 27 -16.28 -8.25 6.19
N LEU A 28 -15.87 -8.97 5.14
CA LEU A 28 -14.53 -8.82 4.56
C LEU A 28 -14.33 -7.44 3.93
N ALA A 29 -15.29 -6.95 3.15
CA ALA A 29 -15.24 -5.60 2.57
C ALA A 29 -15.10 -4.53 3.66
N MET A 30 -15.83 -4.69 4.78
CA MET A 30 -15.73 -3.81 5.94
C MET A 30 -14.34 -3.88 6.59
N GLN A 31 -13.79 -5.09 6.79
CA GLN A 31 -12.46 -5.27 7.35
C GLN A 31 -11.38 -4.60 6.49
N LEU A 32 -11.42 -4.79 5.17
CA LEU A 32 -10.46 -4.15 4.25
C LEU A 32 -10.55 -2.63 4.30
N ARG A 33 -11.77 -2.06 4.32
CA ARG A 33 -11.97 -0.62 4.48
C ARG A 33 -11.38 -0.11 5.80
N VAL A 34 -11.56 -0.85 6.90
CA VAL A 34 -10.96 -0.50 8.20
C VAL A 34 -9.43 -0.54 8.14
N THR A 35 -8.83 -1.57 7.55
CA THR A 35 -7.36 -1.65 7.37
C THR A 35 -6.82 -0.48 6.57
N VAL A 36 -7.47 -0.11 5.47
CA VAL A 36 -7.07 1.03 4.64
C VAL A 36 -7.18 2.34 5.40
N ARG A 37 -8.27 2.54 6.17
CA ARG A 37 -8.43 3.73 7.00
C ARG A 37 -7.39 3.81 8.12
N ALA A 38 -7.04 2.67 8.73
CA ALA A 38 -5.96 2.61 9.72
C ALA A 38 -4.62 3.01 9.08
N ALA A 39 -4.29 2.47 7.90
CA ALA A 39 -3.08 2.83 7.17
C ALA A 39 -3.04 4.33 6.83
N GLU A 40 -4.16 4.89 6.34
CA GLU A 40 -4.30 6.32 6.04
C GLU A 40 -4.02 7.19 7.27
N VAL A 41 -4.62 6.86 8.41
CA VAL A 41 -4.44 7.62 9.65
C VAL A 41 -2.97 7.57 10.10
N LEU A 42 -2.37 6.37 10.13
CA LEU A 42 -0.98 6.20 10.54
C LEU A 42 0.00 6.95 9.61
N LEU A 43 -0.20 6.85 8.30
CA LEU A 43 0.62 7.57 7.31
C LEU A 43 0.50 9.10 7.46
N ARG A 44 -0.71 9.61 7.71
CA ARG A 44 -0.94 11.04 7.95
C ARG A 44 -0.27 11.55 9.21
N GLN A 45 -0.12 10.70 10.23
CA GLN A 45 0.59 11.04 11.46
C GLN A 45 2.11 10.99 11.28
N ALA A 46 2.61 10.05 10.48
CA ALA A 46 4.04 9.82 10.30
C ALA A 46 4.69 10.69 9.21
N ILE A 47 3.92 11.15 8.21
CA ILE A 47 4.42 11.97 7.09
C ILE A 47 3.91 13.40 7.24
N ARG A 48 4.83 14.35 7.37
CA ARG A 48 4.50 15.78 7.38
C ARG A 48 4.41 16.32 5.96
N LEU A 49 3.27 16.92 5.62
CA LEU A 49 3.04 17.51 4.31
C LEU A 49 3.83 18.80 4.15
N PRO A 50 4.44 19.04 2.97
CA PRO A 50 4.86 20.38 2.60
C PRO A 50 3.66 21.32 2.49
N ASP A 51 3.89 22.63 2.62
CA ASP A 51 2.83 23.63 2.50
C ASP A 51 2.10 23.50 1.17
N ARG A 52 0.79 23.74 1.18
CA ARG A 52 -0.08 23.64 -0.01
C ARG A 52 -0.09 22.25 -0.65
N HIS A 53 0.24 21.18 0.08
CA HIS A 53 0.03 19.81 -0.37
C HIS A 53 -1.14 19.18 0.40
N GLN A 54 -1.84 18.25 -0.23
CA GLN A 54 -2.96 17.55 0.37
C GLN A 54 -2.90 16.05 0.13
N TRP A 55 -3.51 15.30 1.03
CA TRP A 55 -3.81 13.89 0.83
C TRP A 55 -5.03 13.72 -0.08
N SER A 56 -4.96 12.76 -0.98
CA SER A 56 -6.10 12.20 -1.71
C SER A 56 -6.03 10.68 -1.62
N VAL A 57 -7.16 10.03 -1.35
CA VAL A 57 -7.24 8.57 -1.25
C VAL A 57 -8.31 8.07 -2.19
N ASP A 58 -7.94 7.19 -3.11
CA ASP A 58 -8.88 6.54 -4.02
C ASP A 58 -9.47 5.29 -3.35
N LEU A 59 -10.58 5.49 -2.65
CA LEU A 59 -11.33 4.41 -1.98
C LEU A 59 -12.38 3.78 -2.88
N GLU A 60 -12.67 4.37 -4.04
CA GLU A 60 -13.71 3.88 -4.96
C GLU A 60 -13.28 2.58 -5.66
N ARG A 61 -11.97 2.32 -5.73
CA ARG A 61 -11.38 1.10 -6.31
C ARG A 61 -11.25 -0.10 -5.36
N VAL A 62 -11.82 -0.04 -4.15
CA VAL A 62 -11.94 -1.23 -3.31
C VAL A 62 -13.08 -2.10 -3.87
N ASP A 63 -12.79 -2.81 -4.97
CA ASP A 63 -13.77 -3.64 -5.67
C ASP A 63 -14.09 -4.89 -4.84
N ALA A 64 -15.16 -4.79 -4.05
CA ALA A 64 -15.67 -5.85 -3.18
C ALA A 64 -16.82 -6.64 -3.82
N ALA A 65 -17.12 -6.40 -5.10
CA ALA A 65 -18.28 -6.97 -5.78
C ALA A 65 -17.98 -8.34 -6.42
N GLY A 66 -17.92 -9.38 -5.59
CA GLY A 66 -18.52 -10.70 -5.90
C GLY A 66 -17.83 -11.63 -6.91
N GLY A 67 -17.01 -12.55 -6.40
CA GLY A 67 -16.42 -13.69 -7.13
C GLY A 67 -15.17 -14.18 -6.38
N PRO A 68 -14.65 -15.40 -6.59
CA PRO A 68 -13.59 -15.98 -5.75
C PRO A 68 -12.32 -15.13 -5.79
N LEU A 69 -12.19 -14.19 -4.86
CA LEU A 69 -11.03 -13.37 -4.49
C LEU A 69 -9.84 -13.45 -5.46
N ALA A 70 -10.03 -12.92 -6.67
CA ALA A 70 -8.96 -12.43 -7.51
C ALA A 70 -8.61 -10.98 -7.09
N ALA A 71 -8.50 -10.73 -5.78
CA ALA A 71 -8.14 -9.43 -5.19
C ALA A 71 -6.64 -9.13 -5.34
N TRP A 72 -6.05 -9.55 -6.45
CA TRP A 72 -4.62 -9.46 -6.72
C TRP A 72 -4.24 -8.11 -7.36
N ASP A 73 -5.23 -7.39 -7.91
CA ASP A 73 -5.05 -6.03 -8.43
C ASP A 73 -5.76 -4.96 -7.58
N SER A 74 -6.43 -5.36 -6.50
CA SER A 74 -7.12 -4.46 -5.56
C SER A 74 -6.10 -3.76 -4.66
N HIS A 75 -5.46 -2.73 -5.19
CA HIS A 75 -4.63 -1.81 -4.43
C HIS A 75 -5.42 -0.55 -4.13
N VAL A 76 -5.17 0.04 -2.95
CA VAL A 76 -5.62 1.41 -2.67
C VAL A 76 -4.47 2.35 -2.94
N THR A 77 -4.73 3.40 -3.70
CA THR A 77 -3.76 4.47 -3.92
C THR A 77 -4.00 5.58 -2.92
N LEU A 78 -3.01 5.82 -2.05
CA LEU A 78 -2.91 7.03 -1.24
C LEU A 78 -1.91 7.95 -1.92
N ARG A 79 -2.32 9.20 -2.14
CA ARG A 79 -1.51 10.18 -2.86
C ARG A 79 -1.36 11.46 -2.05
N ILE A 80 -0.16 12.04 -2.11
CA ILE A 80 0.12 13.41 -1.69
C ILE A 80 0.45 14.20 -2.95
N ALA A 81 -0.21 15.34 -3.16
CA ALA A 81 0.10 16.23 -4.27
C ALA A 81 -0.14 17.69 -3.91
N LYS A 82 0.58 18.60 -4.59
CA LYS A 82 0.39 20.05 -4.46
C LYS A 82 -1.02 20.45 -4.91
N THR A 83 -1.68 21.29 -4.12
CA THR A 83 -2.89 21.99 -4.52
C THR A 83 -2.53 23.18 -5.39
N PHE A 84 -3.12 23.20 -6.58
CA PHE A 84 -2.98 24.32 -7.50
C PHE A 84 -4.27 25.13 -7.52
N ALA A 85 -4.15 26.43 -7.79
CA ALA A 85 -5.31 27.25 -8.10
C ALA A 85 -6.07 26.63 -9.30
N PRO A 86 -7.41 26.70 -9.34
CA PRO A 86 -8.19 26.15 -10.46
C PRO A 86 -7.76 26.72 -11.82
N SER A 87 -7.27 27.97 -11.84
CA SER A 87 -6.78 28.67 -13.03
C SER A 87 -5.35 28.30 -13.46
N ALA A 88 -4.61 27.53 -12.67
CA ALA A 88 -3.24 27.15 -13.02
C ALA A 88 -3.24 26.16 -14.20
N ASP A 89 -2.59 26.54 -15.29
CA ASP A 89 -2.44 25.69 -16.48
C ASP A 89 -1.41 24.55 -16.27
N ALA A 90 -1.35 23.62 -17.22
CA ALA A 90 -0.47 22.45 -17.14
C ALA A 90 1.02 22.81 -17.16
N ASN A 91 1.41 23.88 -17.84
CA ASN A 91 2.82 24.31 -17.94
C ASN A 91 3.28 24.93 -16.62
N ALA A 92 2.44 25.78 -16.02
CA ALA A 92 2.67 26.35 -14.70
C ALA A 92 2.82 25.25 -13.63
N ARG A 93 1.99 24.20 -13.70
CA ARG A 93 2.09 23.05 -12.80
C ARG A 93 3.38 22.25 -13.00
N ALA A 94 3.73 21.97 -14.25
CA ALA A 94 4.91 21.17 -14.59
C ALA A 94 6.24 21.92 -14.35
N GLY A 95 6.22 23.25 -14.40
CA GLY A 95 7.37 24.12 -14.13
C GLY A 95 7.56 24.51 -12.66
N ASP A 96 6.68 24.05 -11.78
CA ASP A 96 6.71 24.43 -10.36
C ASP A 96 7.87 23.74 -9.64
N PRO A 97 8.87 24.49 -9.13
CA PRO A 97 10.02 23.91 -8.45
C PRO A 97 9.68 23.30 -7.09
N ASP A 98 8.55 23.66 -6.48
CA ASP A 98 8.10 23.13 -5.20
C ASP A 98 7.04 22.03 -5.38
N GLN A 99 6.91 21.46 -6.59
CA GLN A 99 5.99 20.35 -6.84
C GLN A 99 6.49 19.10 -6.12
N VAL A 100 5.63 18.48 -5.31
CA VAL A 100 5.82 17.11 -4.84
C VAL A 100 4.59 16.27 -5.19
N ALA A 101 4.85 15.06 -5.70
CA ALA A 101 3.87 14.01 -5.87
C ALA A 101 4.38 12.72 -5.23
N VAL A 102 3.63 12.20 -4.26
CA VAL A 102 3.87 10.89 -3.65
C VAL A 102 2.70 10.00 -4.00
N ASP A 103 2.96 8.87 -4.65
CA ASP A 103 1.96 7.84 -4.90
C ASP A 103 2.33 6.58 -4.10
N ILE A 104 1.45 6.14 -3.20
CA ILE A 104 1.59 4.95 -2.37
C ILE A 104 0.47 3.98 -2.78
N ARG A 105 0.82 2.84 -3.36
CA ARG A 105 -0.15 1.77 -3.64
C ARG A 105 -0.02 0.70 -2.57
N LEU A 106 -0.99 0.62 -1.68
CA LEU A 106 -1.05 -0.42 -0.66
C LEU A 106 -1.70 -1.67 -1.23
N PHE A 107 -1.00 -2.80 -1.11
CA PHE A 107 -1.52 -4.11 -1.47
C PHE A 107 -2.16 -4.76 -0.26
N LEU A 108 -3.39 -5.22 -0.44
CA LEU A 108 -4.15 -5.88 0.62
C LEU A 108 -3.77 -7.38 0.70
N PRO A 109 -3.81 -8.00 1.89
CA PRO A 109 -3.48 -9.42 2.03
C PRO A 109 -4.38 -10.33 1.16
N GLU A 110 -3.77 -11.28 0.45
CA GLU A 110 -4.49 -12.28 -0.38
C GLU A 110 -5.35 -13.23 0.49
N GLN A 111 -6.51 -13.65 -0.02
CA GLN A 111 -7.36 -14.66 0.62
C GLN A 111 -8.01 -15.57 -0.46
N ALA A 112 -7.90 -16.94 -0.47
CA ALA A 112 -8.37 -17.83 -1.59
C ALA A 112 -9.36 -18.99 -1.22
N TYR A 113 -10.61 -19.12 -1.80
CA TYR A 113 -11.84 -19.85 -1.26
C TYR A 113 -12.02 -21.22 -1.94
N LEU A 114 -11.73 -22.30 -1.20
CA LEU A 114 -11.92 -23.73 -1.49
C LEU A 114 -13.33 -24.32 -1.27
N GLY A 115 -14.40 -23.94 -1.97
CA GLY A 115 -15.76 -24.48 -1.65
C GLY A 115 -16.24 -24.12 -0.23
N GLU A 116 -16.97 -25.00 0.48
CA GLU A 116 -17.35 -24.78 1.90
C GLU A 116 -16.19 -25.00 2.91
N GLN A 117 -15.02 -25.46 2.45
CA GLN A 117 -13.83 -25.63 3.29
C GLN A 117 -12.63 -24.88 2.72
N ARG A 118 -12.34 -23.71 3.29
CA ARG A 118 -11.22 -22.88 2.83
C ARG A 118 -9.94 -23.18 3.61
N VAL A 119 -8.94 -23.72 2.91
CA VAL A 119 -7.52 -23.74 3.30
C VAL A 119 -6.99 -22.31 3.18
N GLY A 120 -6.68 -21.66 4.30
CA GLY A 120 -6.09 -20.33 4.31
C GLY A 120 -4.68 -20.37 3.75
N ILE A 121 -4.49 -19.94 2.50
CA ILE A 121 -3.16 -19.55 2.01
C ILE A 121 -3.14 -18.03 1.99
N PHE A 122 -2.46 -17.46 2.99
CA PHE A 122 -2.01 -16.09 2.93
C PHE A 122 -0.86 -16.00 1.92
N GLY A 123 -1.07 -15.21 0.88
CA GLY A 123 -0.04 -14.74 -0.04
C GLY A 123 0.73 -15.85 -0.76
N ARG A 124 0.31 -16.24 -1.97
CA ARG A 124 1.23 -16.99 -2.84
C ARG A 124 2.47 -16.15 -3.20
N ARG A 125 2.39 -14.81 -3.15
CA ARG A 125 3.51 -13.89 -3.39
C ARG A 125 4.02 -13.13 -2.17
N HIS A 126 3.16 -12.81 -1.20
CA HIS A 126 3.53 -11.98 -0.04
C HIS A 126 3.52 -12.71 1.33
N GLY A 127 3.05 -13.96 1.40
CA GLY A 127 2.84 -14.66 2.68
C GLY A 127 1.89 -13.91 3.61
N ASN A 128 2.15 -13.98 4.92
CA ASN A 128 1.41 -13.27 6.00
C ASN A 128 1.76 -11.76 6.10
N ARG A 129 2.37 -11.15 5.08
CA ARG A 129 2.92 -9.79 5.16
C ARG A 129 2.08 -8.78 4.40
N PHE A 130 2.13 -7.53 4.85
CA PHE A 130 1.62 -6.38 4.12
C PHE A 130 2.61 -5.94 3.04
N GLY A 131 2.10 -5.33 1.97
CA GLY A 131 2.91 -4.86 0.85
C GLY A 131 2.53 -3.46 0.38
N ALA A 132 3.49 -2.71 -0.16
CA ALA A 132 3.23 -1.43 -0.83
C ALA A 132 4.19 -1.21 -2.01
N THR A 133 3.76 -0.50 -3.05
CA THR A 133 4.71 0.20 -3.95
C THR A 133 4.63 1.68 -3.63
N LEU A 134 5.74 2.40 -3.80
CA LEU A 134 5.74 3.86 -3.68
C LEU A 134 6.62 4.52 -4.72
N SER A 135 6.21 5.71 -5.12
CA SER A 135 6.95 6.60 -6.01
C SER A 135 6.87 8.01 -5.43
N VAL A 136 8.03 8.62 -5.20
CA VAL A 136 8.14 10.02 -4.79
C VAL A 136 8.79 10.79 -5.93
N THR A 137 8.10 11.80 -6.44
CA THR A 137 8.63 12.75 -7.40
C THR A 137 8.61 14.15 -6.79
N ALA A 138 9.73 14.85 -6.85
CA ALA A 138 9.85 16.21 -6.36
C ALA A 138 10.57 17.11 -7.39
N GLY A 139 10.19 18.39 -7.41
CA GLY A 139 10.77 19.40 -8.29
C GLY A 139 10.11 19.52 -9.66
N SER A 140 10.48 20.58 -10.36
CA SER A 140 9.99 20.90 -11.71
C SER A 140 10.34 19.80 -12.72
N GLN A 141 9.37 19.45 -13.56
CA GLN A 141 9.57 18.55 -14.71
C GLN A 141 10.45 19.21 -15.78
N TRP A 142 10.46 20.54 -15.83
CA TRP A 142 11.31 21.32 -16.72
C TRP A 142 12.61 21.71 -16.00
N GLY A 143 13.76 21.58 -16.68
CA GLY A 143 15.03 22.14 -16.19
C GLY A 143 15.89 21.23 -15.29
N GLY A 144 15.65 19.91 -15.27
CA GLY A 144 16.59 18.94 -14.69
C GLY A 144 16.68 18.90 -13.16
N ARG A 145 15.82 19.64 -12.44
CA ARG A 145 15.71 19.63 -10.96
C ARG A 145 14.75 18.57 -10.41
N ARG A 146 14.34 17.61 -11.24
CA ARG A 146 13.43 16.54 -10.84
C ARG A 146 14.17 15.45 -10.08
N ILE A 147 13.76 15.19 -8.86
CA ILE A 147 14.22 14.07 -8.04
C ILE A 147 13.13 13.01 -8.04
N GLU A 148 13.47 11.81 -8.52
CA GLU A 148 12.62 10.63 -8.40
C GLU A 148 13.25 9.68 -7.38
N CYS A 149 12.48 9.35 -6.34
CA CYS A 149 12.82 8.31 -5.40
C CYS A 149 11.86 7.14 -5.58
N ILE A 150 12.41 6.06 -6.15
CA ILE A 150 11.74 4.75 -6.28
C ILE A 150 12.61 3.76 -5.48
N PRO A 151 12.05 3.01 -4.52
CA PRO A 151 12.81 2.07 -3.71
C PRO A 151 13.61 1.06 -4.57
N PRO A 152 14.93 0.88 -4.32
CA PRO A 152 15.82 0.16 -5.24
C PRO A 152 15.77 -1.38 -5.14
N ALA A 153 15.35 -1.96 -4.01
CA ALA A 153 15.49 -3.41 -3.74
C ALA A 153 14.34 -4.29 -4.26
N GLY A 154 13.39 -3.70 -4.96
CA GLY A 154 12.19 -4.35 -5.43
C GLY A 154 11.12 -3.30 -5.48
N ARG A 155 10.27 -3.30 -6.50
CA ARG A 155 9.19 -2.33 -6.62
C ARG A 155 8.25 -2.30 -5.39
N HIS A 156 8.43 -3.24 -4.45
CA HIS A 156 7.57 -3.52 -3.32
C HIS A 156 8.33 -3.36 -1.98
N VAL A 157 7.68 -2.70 -1.02
CA VAL A 157 8.03 -2.64 0.40
C VAL A 157 7.14 -3.64 1.14
N HIS A 158 7.69 -4.33 2.13
CA HIS A 158 6.97 -5.32 2.93
C HIS A 158 7.07 -5.03 4.42
N GLY A 159 6.03 -5.36 5.16
CA GLY A 159 6.01 -5.32 6.61
C GLY A 159 5.25 -6.51 7.20
N ASP A 160 5.77 -7.07 8.30
CA ASP A 160 5.10 -8.17 9.00
C ASP A 160 3.79 -7.71 9.70
N THR A 161 3.70 -6.42 10.02
CA THR A 161 2.46 -5.76 10.48
C THR A 161 2.14 -4.53 9.64
N LEU A 162 0.93 -4.01 9.78
CA LEU A 162 0.52 -2.79 9.08
C LEU A 162 1.37 -1.59 9.55
N GLU A 163 1.61 -1.49 10.86
CA GLU A 163 2.42 -0.45 11.49
C GLU A 163 3.87 -0.51 10.97
N ALA A 164 4.48 -1.69 10.94
CA ALA A 164 5.84 -1.85 10.42
C ALA A 164 5.97 -1.48 8.94
N LEU A 165 4.94 -1.78 8.14
CA LEU A 165 4.88 -1.33 6.75
C LEU A 165 4.78 0.21 6.68
N VAL A 166 3.88 0.80 7.46
CA VAL A 166 3.66 2.25 7.49
C VAL A 166 4.92 2.99 7.92
N ASP A 167 5.62 2.54 8.97
CA ASP A 167 6.86 3.14 9.45
C ASP A 167 7.94 3.12 8.36
N THR A 168 8.05 2.00 7.63
CA THR A 168 9.02 1.88 6.53
C THR A 168 8.67 2.83 5.38
N VAL A 169 7.40 2.90 4.98
CA VAL A 169 6.93 3.82 3.93
C VAL A 169 7.15 5.28 4.36
N ALA A 170 6.80 5.63 5.58
CA ALA A 170 6.99 6.98 6.11
C ALA A 170 8.47 7.36 6.17
N GLY A 171 9.35 6.44 6.57
CA GLY A 171 10.80 6.65 6.56
C GLY A 171 11.33 6.99 5.17
N ILE A 172 10.92 6.25 4.14
CA ILE A 172 11.34 6.50 2.76
C ILE A 172 10.79 7.83 2.24
N VAL A 173 9.50 8.11 2.46
CA VAL A 173 8.88 9.36 2.00
C VAL A 173 9.51 10.57 2.68
N ASN A 174 9.69 10.54 4.00
CA ASN A 174 10.30 11.64 4.74
C ASN A 174 11.77 11.86 4.34
N ALA A 175 12.52 10.80 4.03
CA ALA A 175 13.88 10.92 3.51
C ALA A 175 13.90 11.55 2.11
N ALA A 176 12.97 11.19 1.23
CA ALA A 176 12.84 11.77 -0.10
C ALA A 176 12.43 13.25 -0.04
N LEU A 177 11.49 13.60 0.84
CA LEU A 177 11.09 14.99 1.09
C LEU A 177 12.26 15.83 1.60
N LEU A 178 13.07 15.28 2.50
CA LEU A 178 14.28 15.94 3.00
C LEU A 178 15.30 16.18 1.90
N ALA A 179 15.54 15.18 1.04
CA ALA A 179 16.44 15.31 -0.10
C ALA A 179 15.94 16.36 -1.12
N ALA A 180 14.63 16.58 -1.20
CA ALA A 180 14.00 17.62 -2.00
C ALA A 180 14.00 19.02 -1.33
N GLY A 181 14.55 19.16 -0.13
CA GLY A 181 14.66 20.44 0.58
C GLY A 181 13.47 20.77 1.49
N HIS A 182 12.57 19.81 1.74
CA HIS A 182 11.48 19.99 2.71
C HIS A 182 11.95 19.58 4.13
N PRO A 183 11.71 20.41 5.16
CA PRO A 183 12.24 20.16 6.49
C PRO A 183 11.65 18.90 7.14
N ARG A 184 12.44 18.27 8.02
CA ARG A 184 12.01 17.10 8.81
C ARG A 184 10.82 17.44 9.72
N PRO A 185 9.95 16.48 10.05
CA PRO A 185 9.03 16.64 11.16
C PRO A 185 9.80 16.91 12.46
N GLY A 186 9.62 18.09 13.06
CA GLY A 186 10.14 18.44 14.40
C GLY A 186 11.38 19.33 14.44
N GLY A 187 11.92 19.79 13.32
CA GLY A 187 12.97 20.81 13.29
C GLY A 187 12.39 22.19 13.04
N SER A 188 12.52 23.09 14.01
CA SER A 188 12.40 24.55 13.80
C SER A 188 13.60 25.09 13.04
#